data_AF-A0AAW1HG79-F1
#
_entry.id   AF-A0AAW1HG79-F1
#
_cell.length_a   1.000
_cell.length_b   1.000
_cell.length_c   1.000
_cell.angle_alpha   90.00
_cell.angle_beta   90.00
_cell.angle_gamma   90.00
#
_symmetry.space_group_name_H-M   'P 1'
#
loop_
_entity.id
_entity.type
_entity.pdbx_description
1 polymer ?
#
loop_
_entity_poly.entity_id
_entity_poly.type
_entity_poly.pdbx_seq_one_letter_code
_entity_poly.pdbx_strand_id
1 'polypeptide(L)'
;MGPQPVLNGDEEARLKHWILSKAKLGFPMHPTDVKDAMQKILKATHRTNPFKDDRPGDKWLKLYLNRNPEIVKRNTEIISKSRAAVTENAIREWFKDLRAFLESGNNLNMIENPLRVFNADETGVRTCTKSGLILGPASKKFKNL
;
A
#
# COMPACT_ATOMS: atom_id res chain seq x y z
N MET A 1 32.47 3.40 7.91
CA MET A 1 31.62 2.72 6.91
C MET A 1 30.89 1.59 7.58
N GLY A 2 29.57 1.46 7.40
CA GLY A 2 28.79 0.38 7.99
C GLY A 2 28.88 -0.91 7.17
N PRO A 3 28.43 -2.06 7.71
CA PRO A 3 28.37 -3.30 6.96
C PRO A 3 27.46 -3.15 5.73
N GLN A 4 27.84 -3.84 4.65
CA GLN A 4 27.06 -3.89 3.40
C GLN A 4 25.62 -4.37 3.68
N PRO A 5 24.60 -3.78 3.03
CA PRO A 5 23.24 -4.27 3.13
C PRO A 5 23.12 -5.72 2.65
N VAL A 6 22.20 -6.48 3.24
CA VAL A 6 21.94 -7.88 2.86
C VAL A 6 21.34 -8.00 1.46
N LEU A 7 20.64 -6.96 1.01
CA LEU A 7 20.15 -6.83 -0.36
C LEU A 7 21.12 -5.99 -1.18
N ASN A 8 21.33 -6.38 -2.43
CA ASN A 8 21.96 -5.46 -3.40
C ASN A 8 20.99 -4.35 -3.82
N GLY A 9 21.49 -3.35 -4.54
CA GLY A 9 20.70 -2.18 -4.95
C GLY A 9 19.44 -2.54 -5.74
N ASP A 10 19.54 -3.50 -6.66
CA ASP A 10 18.41 -3.92 -7.50
C ASP A 10 17.34 -4.66 -6.70
N GLU A 11 17.75 -5.51 -5.77
CA GLU A 11 16.83 -6.22 -4.87
C GLU A 11 16.13 -5.27 -3.92
N GLU A 12 16.87 -4.32 -3.36
CA GLU A 12 16.34 -3.28 -2.49
C GLU A 12 15.30 -2.42 -3.26
N ALA A 13 15.59 -2.06 -4.51
CA ALA A 13 14.67 -1.34 -5.40
C ALA A 13 13.42 -2.15 -5.76
N ARG A 14 13.54 -3.45 -6.06
CA ARG A 14 12.40 -4.34 -6.33
C ARG A 14 11.49 -4.47 -5.12
N LEU A 15 12.07 -4.66 -3.93
CA LEU A 15 11.30 -4.75 -2.69
C LEU A 15 10.55 -3.45 -2.41
N LYS A 16 11.21 -2.31 -2.63
CA LYS A 16 10.60 -0.98 -2.46
C LYS A 16 9.42 -0.80 -3.41
N HIS A 17 9.62 -1.11 -4.69
CA HIS A 17 8.58 -1.02 -5.70
C HIS A 17 7.38 -1.90 -5.33
N TRP A 18 7.62 -3.14 -4.91
CA TRP A 18 6.56 -4.05 -4.49
C TRP A 18 5.75 -3.50 -3.31
N ILE A 19 6.41 -2.95 -2.27
CA ILE A 19 5.75 -2.33 -1.12
C ILE A 19 4.86 -1.17 -1.54
N LEU A 20 5.39 -0.26 -2.35
CA LEU A 20 4.66 0.93 -2.78
C LEU A 20 3.50 0.58 -3.72
N SER A 21 3.69 -0.34 -4.64
CA SER A 21 2.66 -0.79 -5.59
C SER A 21 1.51 -1.49 -4.87
N LYS A 22 1.80 -2.37 -3.89
CA LYS A 22 0.77 -3.02 -3.06
C LYS A 22 -0.06 -2.00 -2.27
N ALA A 23 0.60 -1.01 -1.66
CA ALA A 23 -0.10 0.06 -0.95
C ALA A 23 -0.98 0.92 -1.88
N LYS A 24 -0.51 1.25 -3.10
CA LYS A 24 -1.30 1.98 -4.11
C LYS A 24 -2.54 1.22 -4.57
N LEU A 25 -2.46 -0.11 -4.64
CA LEU A 25 -3.59 -0.99 -4.98
C LEU A 25 -4.58 -1.18 -3.83
N GLY A 26 -4.40 -0.51 -2.69
CA GLY A 26 -5.28 -0.65 -1.53
C GLY A 26 -4.96 -1.84 -0.61
N PHE A 27 -3.83 -2.52 -0.84
CA PHE A 27 -3.37 -3.66 -0.04
C PHE A 27 -2.03 -3.34 0.65
N PRO A 28 -1.98 -2.37 1.57
CA PRO A 28 -0.74 -2.02 2.26
C PRO A 28 -0.26 -3.20 3.13
N MET A 29 1.06 -3.38 3.22
CA MET A 29 1.65 -4.56 3.87
C MET A 29 2.08 -4.27 5.30
N HIS A 30 1.99 -5.28 6.17
CA HIS A 30 2.53 -5.18 7.53
C HIS A 30 4.07 -5.34 7.50
N PRO A 31 4.81 -4.71 8.43
CA PRO A 31 6.22 -4.98 8.70
C PRO A 31 6.59 -6.47 8.76
N THR A 32 5.70 -7.30 9.31
CA THR A 32 5.89 -8.75 9.41
C THR A 32 5.85 -9.41 8.04
N ASP A 33 4.94 -9.00 7.16
CA ASP A 33 4.78 -9.60 5.84
C ASP A 33 6.03 -9.32 4.97
N VAL A 34 6.65 -8.14 5.13
CA VAL A 34 7.95 -7.83 4.48
C VAL A 34 9.07 -8.71 5.02
N LYS A 35 9.14 -8.92 6.35
CA LYS A 35 10.11 -9.84 6.96
C LYS A 35 9.90 -11.28 6.50
N ASP A 36 8.64 -11.72 6.35
CA ASP A 36 8.27 -13.05 5.83
C ASP A 36 8.71 -13.24 4.38
N ALA A 37 8.43 -12.26 3.52
CA ALA A 37 8.86 -12.29 2.12
C ALA A 37 10.38 -12.39 2.01
N MET A 38 11.10 -11.62 2.81
CA MET A 38 12.57 -11.64 2.83
C MET A 38 13.14 -12.96 3.33
N GLN A 39 12.60 -13.53 4.40
CA GLN A 39 13.02 -14.84 4.88
C GLN A 39 12.79 -15.93 3.83
N LYS A 40 11.66 -15.88 3.11
CA LYS A 40 11.38 -16.82 2.01
C LYS A 40 12.43 -16.72 0.89
N ILE A 41 12.81 -15.50 0.50
CA ILE A 41 13.84 -15.27 -0.52
C ILE A 41 15.19 -15.82 -0.04
N LEU A 42 15.60 -15.53 1.20
CA LEU A 42 16.87 -15.99 1.75
C LEU A 42 16.95 -17.52 1.82
N LYS A 43 15.87 -18.18 2.25
CA LYS A 43 15.77 -19.63 2.28
C LYS A 43 15.80 -20.26 0.88
N ALA A 44 15.08 -19.69 -0.08
CA ALA A 44 15.04 -20.20 -1.45
C ALA A 44 16.36 -20.00 -2.21
N THR A 45 17.12 -18.95 -1.87
CA THR A 45 18.41 -18.63 -2.52
C THR A 45 19.61 -19.23 -1.80
N HIS A 46 19.41 -19.83 -0.62
CA HIS A 46 20.45 -20.42 0.24
C HIS A 46 21.66 -19.49 0.47
N ARG A 47 21.41 -18.17 0.58
CA ARG A 47 22.47 -17.17 0.75
C ARG A 47 22.92 -17.07 2.20
N THR A 48 24.23 -17.02 2.41
CA THR A 48 24.81 -16.66 3.71
C THR A 48 24.36 -15.26 4.10
N ASN A 49 23.78 -15.14 5.29
CA ASN A 49 23.27 -13.87 5.81
C ASN A 49 23.45 -13.80 7.33
N PRO A 50 23.44 -12.61 7.94
CA PRO A 50 23.72 -12.44 9.36
C PRO A 50 22.49 -12.73 10.26
N PHE A 51 21.39 -13.24 9.71
CA PHE A 51 20.16 -13.44 10.48
C PHE A 51 20.08 -14.85 11.06
N LYS A 52 19.54 -14.94 12.28
CA LYS A 52 19.17 -16.23 12.85
C LYS A 52 18.00 -16.82 12.06
N ASP A 53 18.13 -18.07 11.62
CA ASP A 53 17.13 -18.81 10.84
C ASP A 53 16.64 -18.06 9.58
N ASP A 54 17.54 -17.29 8.95
CA ASP A 54 17.29 -16.43 7.80
C ASP A 54 16.20 -15.36 8.04
N ARG A 55 15.88 -15.05 9.31
CA ARG A 55 14.78 -14.16 9.68
C ARG A 55 15.27 -12.72 9.90
N PRO A 56 14.94 -11.76 9.03
CA PRO A 56 15.26 -10.37 9.29
C PRO A 56 14.52 -9.87 10.53
N GLY A 57 15.25 -9.20 11.43
CA GLY A 57 14.69 -8.59 12.63
C GLY A 57 14.23 -7.14 12.43
N ASP A 58 13.73 -6.52 13.50
CA ASP A 58 13.25 -5.13 13.46
C ASP A 58 14.37 -4.13 13.18
N LYS A 59 15.60 -4.44 13.61
CA LYS A 59 16.80 -3.64 13.28
C LYS A 59 17.03 -3.58 11.77
N TRP A 60 16.92 -4.72 11.08
CA TRP A 60 17.06 -4.76 9.62
C TRP A 60 15.98 -3.92 8.95
N LEU A 61 14.72 -4.09 9.35
CA LEU A 61 13.62 -3.33 8.76
C LEU A 61 13.77 -1.82 9.00
N LYS A 62 14.21 -1.41 10.20
CA LYS A 62 14.50 -0.01 10.51
C LYS A 62 15.58 0.55 9.58
N LEU A 63 16.68 -0.17 9.40
CA LEU A 63 17.77 0.25 8.51
C LEU A 63 17.32 0.30 7.05
N TYR A 64 16.51 -0.66 6.60
CA TYR A 64 15.93 -0.68 5.26
C TYR A 64 15.04 0.55 5.02
N LEU A 65 14.13 0.87 5.94
CA LEU A 65 13.26 2.04 5.81
C LEU A 65 14.05 3.36 5.84
N ASN A 66 15.13 3.44 6.62
CA ASN A 66 16.01 4.62 6.63
C ASN A 66 16.68 4.87 5.26
N ARG A 67 16.96 3.80 4.51
CA ARG A 67 17.51 3.90 3.14
C ARG A 67 16.44 4.15 2.07
N ASN A 68 15.17 3.91 2.40
CA ASN A 68 14.03 4.02 1.50
C ASN A 68 12.97 4.97 2.08
N PRO A 69 13.28 6.27 2.20
CA PRO A 69 12.42 7.26 2.88
C PRO A 69 11.04 7.46 2.21
N GLU A 70 10.85 6.95 0.99
CA GLU A 70 9.56 6.95 0.30
C GLU A 70 8.56 5.96 0.91
N ILE A 71 9.02 5.05 1.77
CA ILE A 71 8.17 4.13 2.53
C ILE A 71 8.05 4.64 3.96
N VAL A 72 6.82 4.90 4.39
CA VAL A 72 6.52 5.32 5.76
C VAL A 72 5.64 4.29 6.46
N LYS A 73 5.80 4.24 7.78
CA LYS A 73 4.89 3.51 8.66
C LYS A 73 3.65 4.36 8.92
N ARG A 74 2.46 3.77 8.78
CA ARG A 74 1.17 4.39 9.09
C ARG A 74 0.37 3.45 9.97
N ASN A 75 -0.44 3.98 10.87
CA ASN A 75 -1.44 3.16 11.53
C ASN A 75 -2.61 2.98 10.55
N THR A 76 -3.14 1.76 10.45
CA THR A 76 -4.41 1.53 9.77
C THR A 76 -5.47 2.30 10.52
N GLU A 77 -6.10 3.26 9.86
CA GLU A 77 -7.36 3.78 10.37
C GLU A 77 -8.40 2.67 10.24
N ILE A 78 -8.96 2.25 11.38
CA ILE A 78 -10.28 1.62 11.36
C ILE A 78 -11.17 2.62 10.64
N ILE A 79 -11.86 2.21 9.57
CA ILE A 79 -12.75 3.04 8.76
C ILE A 79 -13.46 4.01 9.69
N SER A 80 -13.03 5.27 9.68
CA SER A 80 -13.40 6.17 10.77
C SER A 80 -14.85 6.63 10.55
N LYS A 81 -15.48 7.05 11.64
CA LYS A 81 -16.83 7.65 11.63
C LYS A 81 -16.98 8.80 10.61
N SER A 82 -15.90 9.34 10.04
CA SER A 82 -15.98 10.34 8.96
C SER A 82 -16.64 9.81 7.69
N ARG A 83 -16.58 8.50 7.38
CA ARG A 83 -17.41 7.93 6.29
C ARG A 83 -18.90 7.96 6.58
N ALA A 84 -19.31 8.13 7.85
CA ALA A 84 -20.71 8.33 8.20
C ALA A 84 -21.14 9.82 8.09
N ALA A 85 -20.18 10.75 8.01
CA ALA A 85 -20.43 12.17 7.83
C ALA A 85 -20.27 12.57 6.35
N VAL A 86 -21.06 11.96 5.47
CA VAL A 86 -21.12 12.36 4.06
C VAL A 86 -21.94 13.63 3.95
N THR A 87 -21.38 14.69 3.36
CA THR A 87 -22.12 15.91 3.03
C THR A 87 -22.61 15.87 1.59
N GLU A 88 -23.70 16.58 1.29
CA GLU A 88 -24.19 16.73 -0.08
C GLU A 88 -23.09 17.26 -1.03
N ASN A 89 -22.31 18.24 -0.56
CA ASN A 89 -21.22 18.81 -1.35
C ASN A 89 -20.14 17.77 -1.70
N ALA A 90 -19.79 16.88 -0.77
CA ALA A 90 -18.83 15.82 -1.03
C ALA A 90 -19.35 14.81 -2.08
N ILE A 91 -20.65 14.49 -2.05
CA ILE A 91 -21.28 13.64 -3.07
C ILE A 91 -21.21 14.32 -4.45
N ARG A 92 -21.55 15.62 -4.52
CA ARG A 92 -21.53 16.38 -5.77
C ARG A 92 -20.13 16.47 -6.38
N GLU A 93 -19.11 16.78 -5.58
CA GLU A 93 -17.72 16.82 -6.05
C GLU A 93 -17.25 15.43 -6.49
N TRP A 94 -17.62 14.36 -5.80
CA TRP A 94 -17.28 13.00 -6.23
C TRP A 94 -17.83 12.67 -7.62
N PHE A 95 -19.10 13.02 -7.91
CA PHE A 95 -19.69 12.79 -9.24
C PHE A 95 -19.03 13.65 -10.33
N LYS A 96 -18.59 14.86 -9.98
CA LYS A 96 -17.84 15.75 -10.88
C LYS A 96 -16.47 15.17 -11.22
N ASP A 97 -15.75 14.67 -10.22
CA ASP A 97 -14.45 14.00 -10.39
C ASP A 97 -14.58 12.71 -11.21
N LEU A 98 -15.63 11.91 -10.96
CA LEU A 98 -15.92 10.71 -11.74
C LEU A 98 -16.14 11.05 -13.22
N ARG A 99 -16.92 12.09 -13.53
CA ARG A 99 -17.15 12.53 -14.91
C ARG A 99 -15.85 12.96 -15.58
N ALA A 100 -15.04 13.80 -14.92
CA ALA A 100 -13.76 14.26 -15.45
C ALA A 100 -12.80 13.08 -15.72
N PHE A 101 -12.76 12.09 -14.83
CA PHE A 101 -11.99 10.86 -15.02
C PHE A 101 -12.44 10.07 -16.25
N LEU A 102 -13.75 9.86 -16.42
CA LEU A 102 -14.30 9.14 -17.59
C LEU A 102 -14.05 9.89 -18.91
N GLU A 103 -14.16 11.22 -18.89
CA GLU A 103 -13.83 12.09 -20.04
C GLU A 103 -12.37 11.94 -20.44
N SER A 104 -11.46 11.99 -19.47
CA SER A 104 -10.02 11.83 -19.72
C SER A 104 -9.65 10.48 -20.37
N GLY A 105 -10.45 9.45 -20.12
CA GLY A 105 -10.27 8.11 -20.68
C GLY A 105 -11.11 7.81 -21.93
N ASN A 106 -11.87 8.79 -22.45
CA ASN A 106 -12.84 8.59 -23.54
C ASN A 106 -13.89 7.49 -23.24
N ASN A 107 -14.33 7.39 -21.97
CA ASN A 107 -15.20 6.33 -21.46
C ASN A 107 -16.58 6.85 -20.98
N LEU A 108 -17.00 8.04 -21.40
CA LEU A 108 -18.29 8.62 -21.01
C LEU A 108 -19.49 7.72 -21.36
N ASN A 109 -19.40 6.98 -22.47
CA ASN A 109 -20.43 6.05 -22.92
C ASN A 109 -20.71 4.89 -21.94
N MET A 110 -19.88 4.70 -20.90
CA MET A 110 -20.10 3.70 -19.86
C MET A 110 -21.25 4.10 -18.92
N ILE A 111 -21.42 5.39 -18.64
CA ILE A 111 -22.45 5.91 -17.72
C ILE A 111 -23.74 6.35 -18.43
N GLU A 112 -23.71 6.49 -19.76
CA GLU A 112 -24.89 6.86 -20.57
C GLU A 112 -25.88 5.70 -20.74
N ASN A 113 -25.41 4.45 -20.62
CA ASN A 113 -26.26 3.27 -20.70
C ASN A 113 -26.39 2.60 -19.32
N PRO A 114 -27.55 2.70 -18.66
CA PRO A 114 -27.78 2.09 -17.35
C PRO A 114 -27.54 0.57 -17.30
N LEU A 115 -27.69 -0.14 -18.43
CA LEU A 115 -27.45 -1.60 -18.50
C LEU A 115 -25.98 -1.98 -18.32
N ARG A 116 -25.06 -1.01 -18.37
CA ARG A 116 -23.62 -1.21 -18.14
C ARG A 116 -23.20 -0.89 -16.71
N VAL A 117 -24.12 -0.44 -15.87
CA VAL A 117 -23.88 -0.09 -14.48
C VAL A 117 -24.36 -1.24 -13.60
N PHE A 118 -23.41 -2.04 -13.13
CA PHE A 118 -23.69 -3.15 -12.22
C PHE A 118 -23.47 -2.68 -10.79
N ASN A 119 -24.46 -2.92 -9.92
CA ASN A 119 -24.27 -2.77 -8.49
C ASN A 119 -23.58 -4.03 -7.96
N ALA A 120 -22.40 -3.87 -7.35
CA ALA A 120 -21.72 -4.90 -6.60
C ALA A 120 -21.67 -4.46 -5.13
N ASP A 121 -22.84 -4.47 -4.49
CA ASP A 121 -22.95 -4.44 -3.03
C ASP A 121 -22.67 -5.86 -2.54
N GLU A 122 -21.57 -6.03 -1.80
CA GLU A 122 -21.18 -7.33 -1.26
C GLU A 122 -21.08 -7.33 0.27
N THR A 123 -21.56 -8.47 0.80
CA THR A 123 -21.26 -9.01 2.12
C THR A 123 -19.78 -8.82 2.46
N GLY A 124 -19.52 -8.17 3.59
CA GLY A 124 -18.16 -7.81 4.00
C GLY A 124 -17.24 -9.00 4.21
N VAL A 125 -16.45 -9.36 3.20
CA VAL A 125 -15.32 -10.28 3.36
C VAL A 125 -14.09 -9.46 3.74
N ARG A 126 -13.59 -9.67 4.96
CA ARG A 126 -12.36 -9.02 5.45
C ARG A 126 -11.14 -9.60 4.73
N THR A 127 -10.78 -9.01 3.59
CA THR A 127 -9.57 -9.37 2.82
C THR A 127 -8.28 -8.90 3.50
N CYS A 128 -8.37 -7.94 4.42
CA CYS A 128 -7.27 -7.45 5.27
C CYS A 128 -7.66 -7.54 6.74
N THR A 129 -7.37 -8.66 7.39
CA THR A 129 -7.78 -8.92 8.80
C THR A 129 -6.88 -8.26 9.85
N LYS A 130 -5.67 -7.83 9.48
CA LYS A 130 -4.68 -7.29 10.43
C LYS A 130 -4.78 -5.77 10.51
N SER A 131 -5.42 -5.27 11.56
CA SER A 131 -5.29 -3.87 11.99
C SER A 131 -3.92 -3.64 12.64
N GLY A 132 -3.32 -2.46 12.43
CA GLY A 132 -2.07 -2.09 13.08
C GLY A 132 -1.18 -1.21 12.21
N LEU A 133 0.13 -1.36 12.38
CA LEU A 133 1.13 -0.58 11.66
C LEU A 133 1.33 -1.15 10.25
N ILE A 134 1.06 -0.37 9.21
CA ILE A 134 1.24 -0.72 7.80
C ILE A 134 2.31 0.14 7.13
N LEU A 135 2.88 -0.37 6.04
CA LEU A 135 3.83 0.33 5.19
C LEU A 135 3.11 0.90 3.97
N GLY A 136 3.36 2.17 3.67
CA GLY A 136 2.77 2.86 2.52
C GLY A 136 3.64 4.02 2.01
N PRO A 137 3.23 4.66 0.90
CA PRO A 137 3.98 5.77 0.32
C PRO A 137 4.04 6.95 1.28
N ALA A 138 5.20 7.62 1.38
CA ALA A 138 5.31 8.91 2.03
C ALA A 138 4.28 9.88 1.41
N SER A 139 3.41 10.46 2.24
CA SER A 139 2.46 11.46 1.76
C SER A 139 3.25 12.71 1.35
N LYS A 140 3.00 13.24 0.15
CA LYS A 140 3.12 14.70 -0.01
C LYS A 140 2.14 15.28 1.03
N LYS A 141 2.61 16.17 1.91
CA LYS A 141 1.70 16.90 2.81
C LYS A 141 0.62 17.52 1.92
N PHE A 142 -0.58 16.96 1.92
CA PHE A 142 -1.74 17.72 1.51
C PHE A 142 -1.84 18.81 2.56
N LYS A 143 -1.52 20.05 2.17
CA LYS A 143 -1.94 21.21 2.95
C LYS A 143 -3.46 21.06 3.04
N ASN A 144 -3.97 20.90 4.26
CA ASN A 144 -5.40 20.85 4.53
C ASN A 144 -6.07 21.97 3.71
N LEU A 145 -6.99 21.59 2.83
CA LEU A 145 -8.03 22.48 2.34
C LEU A 145 -9.14 22.50 3.40
#